data_AF-A0A9J7GHF8-F1
#
_entry.id   AF-A0A9J7GHF8-F1
#
_cell.length_a   1.000
_cell.length_b   1.000
_cell.length_c   1.000
_cell.angle_alpha   90.00
_cell.angle_beta   90.00
_cell.angle_gamma   90.00
#
_symmetry.space_group_name_H-M   'P 1'
#
loop_
_entity.id
_entity.type
_entity.pdbx_description
1 polymer ?
#
loop_
_entity_poly.entity_id
_entity_poly.type
_entity_poly.pdbx_seq_one_letter_code
_entity_poly.pdbx_strand_id
1 'polypeptide(L)'
;MDDDDFGGFEAAETFDGEHSGNQAMSPAVPWATFPTGEHEISIVNHLQSLWWDPRTESLMPMWNKVSGVHLSPASPELILDHDHTSPSSGRLSSDAVISSPDDTRADSGLVSQTIPKAQIQQSAHTHLNIPLFPLGLTDEASHGSIALEDDPEGPGADVASAQLQQKISSLETKLKASEEEKLRIKKDVDSLMEKHSVLEEGFLKEKEQDAVSFQARYRELQEKHKQELEDMRKAGHEALSIIVDEYKALLQSSVKQQLDAIEKQYMSAIEKQAHRCEELLHAQHQRLLEVLDTEKELLREKIQEALAQQSQEQKETLGKYLQEEVQKNKETLESAVRLEKETMKDVITKAVEEERKNLEKVHAQERELWKAEHARDEERVAEAVQAAIQEQRVMSQEAVKAAIIEEQKRSEKAMEEAVKRTRDELVEYVREQRRLDQVTRQRSLTSLELFLSCAQKQLSALIATEPVDIE
;
A
#
# COMPACT_ATOMS: atom_id res chain seq x y z
N MET A 1 -15.47 -0.48 98.52
CA MET A 1 -16.48 -0.88 97.53
C MET A 1 -16.07 -0.22 96.23
N ASP A 2 -14.98 -0.66 95.62
CA ASP A 2 -14.71 -2.03 95.10
C ASP A 2 -15.74 -2.36 94.01
N ASP A 3 -15.39 -2.80 92.79
CA ASP A 3 -14.12 -2.79 92.05
C ASP A 3 -14.44 -3.06 90.55
N ASP A 4 -13.44 -3.11 89.67
CA ASP A 4 -13.51 -3.57 88.26
C ASP A 4 -14.36 -2.68 87.29
N ASP A 5 -14.11 -2.59 85.98
CA ASP A 5 -13.19 -3.30 85.08
C ASP A 5 -12.63 -2.34 84.01
N PHE A 6 -11.30 -2.36 83.78
CA PHE A 6 -10.67 -1.80 82.58
C PHE A 6 -9.43 -2.64 82.18
N GLY A 7 -9.58 -3.96 82.12
CA GLY A 7 -8.56 -4.86 81.59
C GLY A 7 -8.34 -4.64 80.08
N GLY A 8 -7.11 -4.28 79.68
CA GLY A 8 -6.84 -3.98 78.26
C GLY A 8 -5.40 -3.78 77.80
N PHE A 9 -4.40 -3.87 78.69
CA PHE A 9 -2.98 -3.81 78.30
C PHE A 9 -2.17 -4.86 79.07
N GLU A 10 -1.72 -5.89 78.36
CA GLU A 10 -0.78 -6.89 78.89
C GLU A 10 0.63 -6.29 79.00
N ALA A 11 1.40 -6.74 79.99
CA ALA A 11 2.74 -6.23 80.27
C ALA A 11 3.78 -7.36 80.37
N ALA A 12 4.68 -7.40 79.40
CA ALA A 12 5.99 -8.04 79.43
C ALA A 12 6.88 -7.32 78.38
N GLU A 13 8.19 -7.15 78.53
CA GLU A 13 9.10 -7.66 79.55
C GLU A 13 10.24 -6.65 79.78
N THR A 14 10.77 -6.53 81.00
CA THR A 14 11.92 -5.64 81.29
C THR A 14 13.23 -6.41 81.19
N PHE A 15 14.19 -5.92 80.41
CA PHE A 15 15.55 -6.47 80.37
C PHE A 15 16.60 -5.35 80.44
N ASP A 16 17.27 -5.24 81.59
CA ASP A 16 18.48 -4.43 81.75
C ASP A 16 19.68 -5.16 81.13
N GLY A 17 20.46 -4.46 80.31
CA GLY A 17 21.63 -5.03 79.65
C GLY A 17 22.47 -3.97 78.94
N GLU A 18 23.46 -3.41 79.64
CA GLU A 18 24.39 -2.46 79.05
C GLU A 18 25.35 -3.11 78.02
N HIS A 19 25.79 -2.23 77.10
CA HIS A 19 27.11 -2.23 76.45
C HIS A 19 27.37 -3.07 75.18
N SER A 20 27.96 -2.34 74.22
CA SER A 20 28.76 -2.78 73.06
C SER A 20 28.06 -3.49 71.88
N GLY A 21 28.20 -2.85 70.71
CA GLY A 21 28.79 -3.50 69.53
C GLY A 21 27.89 -4.35 68.62
N ASN A 22 27.70 -3.85 67.39
CA ASN A 22 27.21 -4.55 66.19
C ASN A 22 25.69 -4.84 66.14
N GLN A 23 25.06 -4.43 65.04
CA GLN A 23 23.65 -4.74 64.75
C GLN A 23 23.48 -6.21 64.35
N ALA A 24 22.95 -7.03 65.24
CA ALA A 24 22.38 -8.33 64.88
C ALA A 24 20.92 -8.15 64.45
N MET A 25 20.65 -8.19 63.15
CA MET A 25 19.28 -8.17 62.63
C MET A 25 18.56 -9.49 62.95
N SER A 26 17.45 -9.42 63.69
CA SER A 26 16.50 -10.53 63.84
C SER A 26 15.52 -10.58 62.65
N PRO A 27 14.92 -11.74 62.33
CA PRO A 27 14.56 -12.05 60.94
C PRO A 27 13.28 -11.38 60.45
N ALA A 28 13.36 -10.76 59.27
CA ALA A 28 12.23 -10.25 58.50
C ALA A 28 11.71 -11.29 57.47
N VAL A 29 10.46 -11.11 57.03
CA VAL A 29 9.70 -12.05 56.19
C VAL A 29 10.30 -12.16 54.76
N PRO A 30 10.46 -13.37 54.19
CA PRO A 30 11.41 -13.61 53.09
C PRO A 30 10.90 -13.31 51.67
N TRP A 31 10.16 -12.20 51.46
CA TRP A 31 9.72 -11.78 50.11
C TRP A 31 10.08 -10.33 49.73
N ALA A 32 10.72 -9.57 50.62
CA ALA A 32 11.05 -8.15 50.38
C ALA A 32 12.55 -7.86 50.61
N THR A 33 13.41 -8.35 49.73
CA THR A 33 14.84 -8.00 49.72
C THR A 33 15.35 -7.85 48.28
N PHE A 34 15.58 -6.60 47.85
CA PHE A 34 16.19 -6.30 46.56
C PHE A 34 17.72 -6.25 46.70
N PRO A 35 18.51 -6.90 45.83
CA PRO A 35 19.96 -6.78 45.85
C PRO A 35 20.42 -5.48 45.18
N THR A 36 20.87 -4.52 45.97
CA THR A 36 21.76 -3.45 45.46
C THR A 36 23.15 -4.05 45.21
N GLY A 37 23.40 -4.47 43.97
CA GLY A 37 24.68 -4.99 43.51
C GLY A 37 24.87 -4.71 42.03
N GLU A 38 25.96 -4.03 41.68
CA GLU A 38 26.27 -3.62 40.31
C GLU A 38 26.70 -4.82 39.46
N HIS A 39 25.89 -5.23 38.48
CA HIS A 39 26.33 -6.13 37.42
C HIS A 39 25.57 -5.88 36.11
N GLU A 40 26.30 -5.45 35.07
CA GLU A 40 25.81 -5.45 33.69
C GLU A 40 25.66 -6.90 33.20
N ILE A 41 24.42 -7.37 32.99
CA ILE A 41 24.16 -8.59 32.21
C ILE A 41 23.06 -8.34 31.20
N SER A 42 23.42 -8.47 29.92
CA SER A 42 22.49 -8.40 28.79
C SER A 42 21.48 -9.55 28.83
N ILE A 43 20.19 -9.23 28.76
CA ILE A 43 19.13 -10.17 28.40
C ILE A 43 18.29 -9.58 27.26
N VAL A 44 18.94 -9.45 26.10
CA VAL A 44 18.28 -9.39 24.79
C VAL A 44 18.86 -10.53 23.94
N ASN A 45 18.03 -11.16 23.11
CA ASN A 45 18.33 -12.34 22.28
C ASN A 45 18.45 -13.69 23.01
N HIS A 46 17.31 -14.29 23.37
CA HIS A 46 17.23 -15.75 23.54
C HIS A 46 15.98 -16.42 22.90
N LEU A 47 15.49 -15.84 21.80
CA LEU A 47 14.46 -16.45 20.93
C LEU A 47 14.80 -16.30 19.42
N GLN A 48 16.07 -16.51 19.05
CA GLN A 48 16.52 -16.45 17.65
C GLN A 48 17.52 -17.57 17.31
N SER A 49 17.16 -18.83 17.58
CA SER A 49 18.07 -19.99 17.38
C SER A 49 17.37 -21.29 16.95
N LEU A 50 16.19 -21.23 16.33
CA LEU A 50 15.44 -22.40 15.84
C LEU A 50 14.94 -22.30 14.39
N TRP A 51 15.40 -21.30 13.62
CA TRP A 51 14.91 -21.01 12.25
C TRP A 51 16.06 -20.85 11.23
N TRP A 52 17.15 -21.59 11.39
CA TRP A 52 18.22 -21.70 10.38
C TRP A 52 18.77 -23.14 10.32
N ASP A 53 18.39 -23.88 9.27
CA ASP A 53 19.03 -25.16 8.90
C ASP A 53 20.03 -24.89 7.75
N PRO A 54 21.35 -25.01 7.98
CA PRO A 54 22.36 -24.63 7.00
C PRO A 54 22.60 -25.75 5.97
N ARG A 55 21.66 -25.94 5.03
CA ARG A 55 21.78 -27.00 4.01
C ARG A 55 21.24 -26.71 2.60
N THR A 56 21.18 -25.44 2.19
CA THR A 56 20.97 -25.06 0.78
C THR A 56 21.90 -23.90 0.38
N GLU A 57 23.04 -24.23 -0.22
CA GLU A 57 23.91 -23.24 -0.88
C GLU A 57 23.41 -22.96 -2.30
N SER A 58 22.83 -21.78 -2.54
CA SER A 58 22.81 -21.14 -3.88
C SER A 58 22.31 -19.70 -3.84
N LEU A 59 23.02 -18.81 -4.56
CA LEU A 59 22.57 -17.53 -5.09
C LEU A 59 21.92 -16.52 -4.10
N MET A 60 22.75 -15.77 -3.39
CA MET A 60 22.38 -14.43 -2.92
C MET A 60 22.51 -13.39 -4.05
N PRO A 61 21.51 -12.50 -4.25
CA PRO A 61 21.72 -11.21 -4.90
C PRO A 61 22.31 -10.20 -3.91
N MET A 62 23.32 -9.43 -4.36
CA MET A 62 23.93 -8.35 -3.57
C MET A 62 22.92 -7.25 -3.23
N TRP A 63 22.80 -6.88 -1.95
CA TRP A 63 22.23 -5.58 -1.56
C TRP A 63 23.36 -4.56 -1.39
N ASN A 64 23.29 -3.48 -2.15
CA ASN A 64 24.35 -2.47 -2.21
C ASN A 64 24.41 -1.61 -0.94
N LYS A 65 25.62 -1.30 -0.51
CA LYS A 65 25.87 -0.17 0.41
C LYS A 65 25.61 1.14 -0.33
N VAL A 66 24.82 2.03 0.25
CA VAL A 66 24.80 3.45 -0.08
C VAL A 66 25.10 4.22 1.21
N SER A 67 26.13 5.07 1.17
CA SER A 67 26.60 5.78 2.35
C SER A 67 25.91 7.13 2.54
N GLY A 68 25.51 7.36 3.80
CA GLY A 68 25.36 8.65 4.49
C GLY A 68 25.17 9.96 3.70
N VAL A 69 24.00 10.57 3.92
CA VAL A 69 23.85 12.04 3.95
C VAL A 69 23.41 12.42 5.38
N HIS A 70 23.92 13.54 5.90
CA HIS A 70 23.74 13.96 7.30
C HIS A 70 22.28 14.29 7.65
N LEU A 71 21.85 13.82 8.83
CA LEU A 71 21.12 14.65 9.82
C LEU A 71 21.69 14.34 11.21
N SER A 72 21.87 15.37 12.04
CA SER A 72 22.44 15.24 13.39
C SER A 72 21.37 14.80 14.41
N PRO A 73 21.76 14.13 15.52
CA PRO A 73 20.82 13.76 16.57
C PRO A 73 20.33 14.99 17.35
N ALA A 74 19.04 15.00 17.68
CA ALA A 74 18.44 15.94 18.63
C ALA A 74 17.71 15.14 19.72
N SER A 75 18.08 15.37 20.98
CA SER A 75 17.44 14.77 22.15
C SER A 75 16.08 15.42 22.41
N PRO A 76 15.06 14.67 22.86
CA PRO A 76 13.85 15.25 23.43
C PRO A 76 14.14 15.75 24.85
N GLU A 77 14.43 17.03 25.00
CA GLU A 77 14.49 17.70 26.29
C GLU A 77 13.06 18.00 26.80
N LEU A 78 12.82 17.88 28.10
CA LEU A 78 11.48 18.01 28.70
C LEU A 78 11.07 19.49 28.78
N ILE A 79 10.38 19.98 27.74
CA ILE A 79 9.77 21.31 27.77
C ILE A 79 8.53 21.29 28.67
N LEU A 80 8.58 22.13 29.71
CA LEU A 80 7.53 22.32 30.71
C LEU A 80 6.84 23.67 30.46
N ASP A 81 5.77 23.68 29.67
CA ASP A 81 5.05 24.91 29.35
C ASP A 81 4.40 25.53 30.60
N HIS A 82 4.96 26.64 31.06
CA HIS A 82 4.52 27.38 32.25
C HIS A 82 4.12 28.82 31.89
N ASP A 83 2.99 28.97 31.21
CA ASP A 83 2.45 30.29 30.86
C ASP A 83 1.77 30.97 32.06
N HIS A 84 2.54 31.80 32.77
CA HIS A 84 2.06 32.73 33.80
C HIS A 84 2.49 34.17 33.49
N THR A 85 1.82 34.81 32.53
CA THR A 85 2.00 36.24 32.23
C THR A 85 0.87 37.08 32.81
N SER A 86 1.06 37.56 34.04
CA SER A 86 0.14 38.50 34.72
C SER A 86 0.47 39.96 34.37
N PRO A 87 -0.50 40.77 33.92
CA PRO A 87 -0.38 42.23 33.94
C PRO A 87 -0.89 42.81 35.28
N SER A 88 -0.10 43.71 35.89
CA SER A 88 -0.50 44.45 37.10
C SER A 88 -0.63 45.95 36.79
N SER A 89 -1.83 46.50 36.99
CA SER A 89 -2.08 47.93 37.26
C SER A 89 -3.54 48.13 37.66
N GLY A 90 -3.82 49.18 38.45
CA GLY A 90 -5.18 49.54 38.88
C GLY A 90 -5.52 51.01 38.64
N ARG A 91 -6.62 51.46 39.28
CA ARG A 91 -7.31 52.76 39.22
C ARG A 91 -8.51 52.85 38.25
N LEU A 92 -9.70 52.89 38.88
CA LEU A 92 -10.75 53.91 38.75
C LEU A 92 -11.10 54.50 37.36
N SER A 93 -12.35 54.33 36.94
CA SER A 93 -13.25 55.47 36.63
C SER A 93 -14.73 55.04 36.68
N SER A 94 -15.65 55.99 36.83
CA SER A 94 -17.10 55.78 37.01
C SER A 94 -17.94 56.18 35.80
N ASP A 95 -19.25 55.86 35.91
CA ASP A 95 -20.46 56.49 35.34
C ASP A 95 -21.22 55.65 34.29
N ALA A 96 -22.56 55.67 34.16
CA ALA A 96 -23.74 56.07 34.98
C ALA A 96 -25.01 55.84 34.09
N VAL A 97 -26.29 55.92 34.51
CA VAL A 97 -26.90 56.12 35.84
C VAL A 97 -27.68 54.84 36.24
N ILE A 98 -29.01 54.66 36.43
CA ILE A 98 -30.24 55.50 36.54
C ILE A 98 -31.24 54.74 37.45
N SER A 99 -31.98 55.46 38.32
CA SER A 99 -33.18 55.04 39.11
C SER A 99 -33.14 53.70 39.91
N SER A 100 -33.22 53.63 41.25
CA SER A 100 -33.89 54.46 42.29
C SER A 100 -35.44 54.44 42.21
N PRO A 101 -36.22 54.39 43.33
CA PRO A 101 -35.87 54.48 44.77
C PRO A 101 -35.38 53.12 45.36
N ASP A 102 -35.35 52.78 46.66
CA ASP A 102 -35.94 53.33 47.90
C ASP A 102 -35.12 52.99 49.18
N ASP A 103 -35.57 53.42 50.36
CA ASP A 103 -34.81 53.51 51.62
C ASP A 103 -35.04 52.40 52.67
N THR A 104 -33.96 51.99 53.39
CA THR A 104 -33.85 52.23 54.85
C THR A 104 -32.44 51.94 55.39
N ARG A 105 -32.00 52.71 56.40
CA ARG A 105 -30.60 52.81 56.87
C ARG A 105 -30.30 51.95 58.10
N ALA A 106 -29.12 51.35 58.11
CA ALA A 106 -28.23 51.29 59.28
C ALA A 106 -26.77 51.27 58.78
N ASP A 107 -25.87 52.03 59.40
CA ASP A 107 -24.50 52.25 58.92
C ASP A 107 -23.55 52.55 60.09
N SER A 108 -22.25 52.32 59.86
CA SER A 108 -21.11 52.58 60.75
C SER A 108 -21.04 51.75 62.06
N GLY A 109 -19.87 51.50 62.63
CA GLY A 109 -18.52 51.84 62.16
C GLY A 109 -17.55 52.21 63.28
N LEU A 110 -16.77 51.23 63.72
CA LEU A 110 -15.41 51.31 64.30
C LEU A 110 -14.89 52.65 64.88
N VAL A 111 -14.44 52.68 66.16
CA VAL A 111 -13.05 53.06 66.57
C VAL A 111 -12.84 53.08 68.11
N SER A 112 -11.68 52.54 68.48
CA SER A 112 -10.89 52.48 69.72
C SER A 112 -11.01 53.49 70.90
N GLN A 113 -10.63 52.96 72.09
CA GLN A 113 -9.91 53.60 73.23
C GLN A 113 -10.57 54.68 74.10
N THR A 114 -10.78 54.38 75.41
CA THR A 114 -9.92 54.86 76.54
C THR A 114 -10.40 54.33 77.92
N ILE A 115 -9.59 54.55 78.97
CA ILE A 115 -9.66 54.07 80.37
C ILE A 115 -9.12 55.25 81.25
N PRO A 116 -9.46 55.49 82.57
CA PRO A 116 -10.31 54.78 83.55
C PRO A 116 -11.32 55.65 84.39
N LYS A 117 -11.97 55.01 85.39
CA LYS A 117 -12.14 55.48 86.81
C LYS A 117 -13.43 56.20 87.26
N ALA A 118 -14.40 55.39 87.73
CA ALA A 118 -15.12 55.53 89.01
C ALA A 118 -15.64 54.11 89.36
N GLN A 119 -15.44 53.50 90.54
CA GLN A 119 -15.69 53.94 91.92
C GLN A 119 -17.15 54.34 92.18
N ILE A 120 -18.01 53.35 92.43
CA ILE A 120 -19.10 53.42 93.40
C ILE A 120 -19.17 52.06 94.11
N GLN A 121 -19.24 52.11 95.44
CA GLN A 121 -19.46 50.98 96.34
C GLN A 121 -20.78 51.26 97.04
N GLN A 122 -21.79 50.40 96.88
CA GLN A 122 -23.08 50.57 97.52
C GLN A 122 -23.40 49.38 98.42
N SER A 123 -22.96 49.50 99.67
CA SER A 123 -23.65 48.89 100.80
C SER A 123 -24.96 49.64 101.04
N ALA A 124 -26.04 48.90 101.31
CA ALA A 124 -27.33 49.45 101.69
C ALA A 124 -27.89 48.65 102.88
N HIS A 125 -27.60 49.10 104.10
CA HIS A 125 -28.18 48.52 105.31
C HIS A 125 -29.64 48.99 105.45
N THR A 126 -30.61 48.09 105.26
CA THR A 126 -32.02 48.32 105.65
C THR A 126 -32.18 48.17 107.17
N HIS A 127 -31.64 49.13 107.92
CA HIS A 127 -31.77 49.23 109.36
C HIS A 127 -33.18 49.71 109.73
N LEU A 128 -34.08 48.78 110.03
CA LEU A 128 -35.47 49.08 110.42
C LEU A 128 -35.54 49.72 111.81
N ASN A 129 -35.36 51.05 111.85
CA ASN A 129 -35.73 51.88 113.00
C ASN A 129 -37.26 51.94 113.12
N ILE A 130 -37.83 51.20 114.06
CA ILE A 130 -39.15 51.52 114.62
C ILE A 130 -38.90 52.40 115.85
N PRO A 131 -39.28 53.69 115.84
CA PRO A 131 -38.95 54.61 116.93
C PRO A 131 -39.85 54.35 118.15
N LEU A 132 -39.24 54.07 119.30
CA LEU A 132 -39.94 53.78 120.56
C LEU A 132 -39.45 54.72 121.69
N PHE A 133 -39.99 55.95 121.74
CA PHE A 133 -39.72 56.91 122.82
C PHE A 133 -40.87 57.96 122.95
N PRO A 134 -40.99 58.73 124.05
CA PRO A 134 -42.24 58.70 124.82
C PRO A 134 -42.90 60.07 125.09
N LEU A 135 -44.18 60.02 125.48
CA LEU A 135 -44.93 60.95 126.36
C LEU A 135 -46.33 60.31 126.57
N GLY A 136 -47.08 60.48 127.67
CA GLY A 136 -46.81 61.15 128.95
C GLY A 136 -48.01 62.02 129.39
N LEU A 137 -48.47 61.83 130.65
CA LEU A 137 -49.42 62.70 131.40
C LEU A 137 -50.90 62.68 130.95
N THR A 138 -51.93 63.01 131.75
CA THR A 138 -52.27 62.86 133.21
C THR A 138 -53.77 63.16 133.40
N ASP A 139 -54.39 62.59 134.44
CA ASP A 139 -55.27 63.28 135.40
C ASP A 139 -55.27 62.38 136.67
N GLU A 140 -54.95 62.78 137.91
CA GLU A 140 -55.31 63.97 138.73
C GLU A 140 -56.81 64.12 139.01
N ALA A 141 -57.29 64.54 140.19
CA ALA A 141 -56.81 64.36 141.57
C ALA A 141 -57.91 64.84 142.56
N SER A 142 -57.96 64.29 143.79
CA SER A 142 -58.51 65.00 144.96
C SER A 142 -58.19 64.33 146.30
N HIS A 143 -58.12 65.14 147.36
CA HIS A 143 -57.70 64.78 148.72
C HIS A 143 -58.76 65.15 149.80
N GLY A 144 -58.62 64.58 151.01
CA GLY A 144 -59.42 64.90 152.21
C GLY A 144 -60.01 63.62 152.84
N SER A 145 -59.65 63.11 154.03
CA SER A 145 -59.00 63.62 155.26
C SER A 145 -59.92 64.31 156.29
N ILE A 146 -59.61 64.09 157.58
CA ILE A 146 -60.16 64.69 158.83
C ILE A 146 -61.44 64.06 159.44
N ALA A 147 -61.22 63.02 160.27
CA ALA A 147 -61.45 62.95 161.74
C ALA A 147 -62.81 63.30 162.46
N LEU A 148 -63.24 62.34 163.31
CA LEU A 148 -63.62 62.44 164.76
C LEU A 148 -65.05 62.83 165.23
N GLU A 149 -65.63 61.95 166.09
CA GLU A 149 -66.70 62.11 167.13
C GLU A 149 -68.10 62.66 166.70
N ASP A 150 -69.21 62.50 167.45
CA ASP A 150 -69.45 62.01 168.83
C ASP A 150 -70.81 61.25 168.98
N ASP A 151 -71.13 60.73 170.17
CA ASP A 151 -72.42 60.11 170.60
C ASP A 151 -73.54 61.19 170.86
N PRO A 152 -74.87 60.90 170.92
CA PRO A 152 -75.49 60.36 172.16
C PRO A 152 -76.83 59.55 172.09
N GLU A 153 -77.01 58.65 173.06
CA GLU A 153 -78.25 58.18 173.78
C GLU A 153 -79.68 58.16 173.13
N GLY A 154 -80.11 56.97 172.65
CA GLY A 154 -81.43 56.28 172.90
C GLY A 154 -82.80 56.95 172.61
N PRO A 155 -83.95 56.31 172.97
CA PRO A 155 -84.26 54.88 173.15
C PRO A 155 -85.58 54.39 172.46
N GLY A 156 -85.83 53.06 172.39
CA GLY A 156 -87.18 52.48 172.10
C GLY A 156 -87.23 51.37 171.02
N ALA A 157 -88.14 50.39 171.14
CA ALA A 157 -88.15 49.15 170.33
C ALA A 157 -89.55 48.64 169.87
N ASP A 158 -89.57 47.47 169.22
CA ASP A 158 -90.72 46.58 168.92
C ASP A 158 -91.62 46.83 167.68
N VAL A 159 -91.08 47.40 166.59
CA VAL A 159 -91.69 47.31 165.24
C VAL A 159 -90.82 46.53 164.22
N ALA A 160 -89.57 46.22 164.57
CA ALA A 160 -88.56 45.75 163.60
C ALA A 160 -88.78 44.34 163.00
N SER A 161 -89.42 43.41 163.73
CA SER A 161 -89.41 41.98 163.42
C SER A 161 -90.07 41.61 162.08
N ALA A 162 -91.35 42.01 161.86
CA ALA A 162 -92.05 41.69 160.61
C ALA A 162 -91.40 42.35 159.38
N GLN A 163 -90.85 43.56 159.57
CA GLN A 163 -90.13 44.28 158.51
C GLN A 163 -88.79 43.60 158.14
N LEU A 164 -88.17 42.88 159.09
CA LEU A 164 -86.99 42.05 158.82
C LEU A 164 -87.36 40.82 157.97
N GLN A 165 -88.43 40.11 158.34
CA GLN A 165 -88.89 38.90 157.62
C GLN A 165 -89.18 39.21 156.13
N GLN A 166 -89.87 40.32 155.85
CA GLN A 166 -90.16 40.74 154.47
C GLN A 166 -88.89 41.13 153.68
N LYS A 167 -87.91 41.76 154.35
CA LYS A 167 -86.60 42.06 153.73
C LYS A 167 -85.84 40.78 153.40
N ILE A 168 -85.85 39.78 154.28
CA ILE A 168 -85.19 38.48 154.06
C ILE A 168 -85.73 37.82 152.78
N SER A 169 -87.04 37.63 152.62
CA SER A 169 -87.56 36.99 151.40
C SER A 169 -87.45 37.86 150.13
N SER A 170 -87.38 39.18 150.26
CA SER A 170 -86.98 40.05 149.14
C SER A 170 -85.51 39.86 148.74
N LEU A 171 -84.62 39.60 149.70
CA LEU A 171 -83.21 39.27 149.44
C LEU A 171 -83.05 37.86 148.88
N GLU A 172 -83.76 36.86 149.39
CA GLU A 172 -83.74 35.47 148.89
C GLU A 172 -84.16 35.38 147.43
N THR A 173 -85.26 36.06 147.06
CA THR A 173 -85.75 36.11 145.67
C THR A 173 -84.80 36.84 144.74
N LYS A 174 -84.17 37.95 145.19
CA LYS A 174 -83.13 38.67 144.43
C LYS A 174 -81.85 37.84 144.29
N LEU A 175 -81.43 37.14 145.35
CA LEU A 175 -80.28 36.24 145.33
C LEU A 175 -80.50 35.12 144.31
N LYS A 176 -81.64 34.42 144.37
CA LYS A 176 -81.99 33.37 143.41
C LYS A 176 -82.04 33.90 141.96
N ALA A 177 -82.66 35.05 141.74
CA ALA A 177 -82.69 35.67 140.41
C ALA A 177 -81.28 36.02 139.90
N SER A 178 -80.40 36.52 140.78
CA SER A 178 -79.00 36.84 140.50
C SER A 178 -78.13 35.59 140.32
N GLU A 179 -78.41 34.49 141.01
CA GLU A 179 -77.75 33.19 140.80
C GLU A 179 -78.15 32.57 139.46
N GLU A 180 -79.44 32.61 139.10
CA GLU A 180 -79.91 32.23 137.76
C GLU A 180 -79.33 33.13 136.66
N GLU A 181 -79.18 34.44 136.92
CA GLU A 181 -78.55 35.39 136.00
C GLU A 181 -77.04 35.14 135.86
N LYS A 182 -76.34 34.89 136.96
CA LYS A 182 -74.92 34.49 136.98
C LYS A 182 -74.70 33.18 136.21
N LEU A 183 -75.64 32.23 136.28
CA LEU A 183 -75.60 31.00 135.49
C LEU A 183 -75.87 31.24 133.99
N ARG A 184 -76.77 32.17 133.63
CA ARG A 184 -76.96 32.62 132.25
C ARG A 184 -75.70 33.30 131.71
N ILE A 185 -75.20 34.34 132.39
CA ILE A 185 -73.98 35.08 132.04
C ILE A 185 -72.79 34.13 131.93
N LYS A 186 -72.61 33.17 132.86
CA LYS A 186 -71.55 32.18 132.75
C LYS A 186 -71.68 31.36 131.46
N LYS A 187 -72.87 30.82 131.17
CA LYS A 187 -73.10 30.03 129.94
C LYS A 187 -72.85 30.86 128.67
N ASP A 188 -73.22 32.13 128.68
CA ASP A 188 -73.03 33.03 127.55
C ASP A 188 -71.54 33.40 127.35
N VAL A 189 -70.78 33.57 128.45
CA VAL A 189 -69.30 33.70 128.43
C VAL A 189 -68.64 32.42 127.95
N ASP A 190 -68.98 31.26 128.51
CA ASP A 190 -68.45 29.95 128.10
C ASP A 190 -68.70 29.73 126.59
N SER A 191 -69.89 30.07 126.10
CA SER A 191 -70.25 29.98 124.67
C SER A 191 -69.64 31.09 123.79
N LEU A 192 -69.21 32.21 124.36
CA LEU A 192 -68.46 33.25 123.63
C LEU A 192 -66.99 32.84 123.47
N MET A 193 -66.40 32.27 124.53
CA MET A 193 -65.05 31.69 124.49
C MET A 193 -64.96 30.53 123.49
N GLU A 194 -65.97 29.63 123.47
CA GLU A 194 -66.07 28.56 122.47
C GLU A 194 -66.11 29.11 121.03
N LYS A 195 -66.96 30.13 120.77
CA LYS A 195 -67.03 30.80 119.46
C LYS A 195 -65.71 31.47 119.07
N HIS A 196 -65.01 32.09 120.02
CA HIS A 196 -63.69 32.68 119.77
C HIS A 196 -62.67 31.61 119.41
N SER A 197 -62.60 30.52 120.18
CA SER A 197 -61.69 29.39 119.91
C SER A 197 -61.90 28.78 118.53
N VAL A 198 -63.16 28.57 118.12
CA VAL A 198 -63.49 28.05 116.78
C VAL A 198 -63.13 29.04 115.67
N LEU A 199 -63.33 30.34 115.87
CA LEU A 199 -62.98 31.38 114.89
C LEU A 199 -61.46 31.54 114.75
N GLU A 200 -60.73 31.51 115.87
CA GLU A 200 -59.27 31.61 115.94
C GLU A 200 -58.60 30.37 115.31
N GLU A 201 -59.07 29.16 115.64
CA GLU A 201 -58.65 27.93 114.95
C GLU A 201 -58.95 27.99 113.44
N GLY A 202 -60.12 28.51 113.04
CA GLY A 202 -60.51 28.66 111.64
C GLY A 202 -59.57 29.61 110.88
N PHE A 203 -59.29 30.78 111.45
CA PHE A 203 -58.38 31.77 110.89
C PHE A 203 -56.94 31.25 110.79
N LEU A 204 -56.44 30.55 111.82
CA LEU A 204 -55.10 29.95 111.79
C LEU A 204 -54.99 28.87 110.71
N LYS A 205 -56.00 28.00 110.56
CA LYS A 205 -56.04 26.97 109.51
C LYS A 205 -56.14 27.58 108.10
N GLU A 206 -56.90 28.65 107.92
CA GLU A 206 -56.94 29.39 106.65
C GLU A 206 -55.56 29.99 106.33
N LYS A 207 -54.87 30.60 107.30
CA LYS A 207 -53.54 31.19 107.10
C LYS A 207 -52.44 30.14 106.88
N GLU A 208 -52.55 28.97 107.50
CA GLU A 208 -51.69 27.82 107.21
C GLU A 208 -51.94 27.30 105.78
N GLN A 209 -53.21 27.15 105.37
CA GLN A 209 -53.59 26.74 104.01
C GLN A 209 -53.12 27.76 102.95
N ASP A 210 -53.26 29.06 103.20
CA ASP A 210 -52.71 30.13 102.37
C ASP A 210 -51.19 29.94 102.20
N ALA A 211 -50.45 29.82 103.30
CA ALA A 211 -49.00 29.68 103.30
C ALA A 211 -48.52 28.42 102.54
N VAL A 212 -49.19 27.28 102.75
CA VAL A 212 -48.95 26.04 102.00
C VAL A 212 -49.24 26.25 100.50
N SER A 213 -50.29 26.99 100.15
CA SER A 213 -50.62 27.28 98.74
C SER A 213 -49.59 28.18 98.06
N PHE A 214 -49.07 29.20 98.76
CA PHE A 214 -47.99 30.05 98.25
C PHE A 214 -46.69 29.26 98.11
N GLN A 215 -46.34 28.42 99.08
CA GLN A 215 -45.17 27.53 99.02
C GLN A 215 -45.29 26.47 97.91
N ALA A 216 -46.50 26.01 97.59
CA ALA A 216 -46.76 25.12 96.46
C ALA A 216 -46.57 25.86 95.12
N ARG A 217 -47.20 27.03 94.93
CA ARG A 217 -47.03 27.86 93.73
C ARG A 217 -45.57 28.28 93.49
N TYR A 218 -44.82 28.59 94.55
CA TYR A 218 -43.41 28.94 94.43
C TYR A 218 -42.55 27.74 93.97
N ARG A 219 -42.80 26.54 94.50
CA ARG A 219 -42.15 25.31 94.03
C ARG A 219 -42.51 24.98 92.58
N GLU A 220 -43.78 25.14 92.20
CA GLU A 220 -44.25 24.96 90.82
C GLU A 220 -43.54 25.92 89.85
N LEU A 221 -43.38 27.19 90.24
CA LEU A 221 -42.65 28.19 89.45
C LEU A 221 -41.15 27.88 89.34
N GLN A 222 -40.51 27.43 90.43
CA GLN A 222 -39.11 27.00 90.41
C GLN A 222 -38.89 25.80 89.48
N GLU A 223 -39.76 24.79 89.54
CA GLU A 223 -39.65 23.60 88.69
C GLU A 223 -39.94 23.92 87.21
N LYS A 224 -40.88 24.83 86.91
CA LYS A 224 -41.09 25.34 85.54
C LYS A 224 -39.86 26.03 84.97
N HIS A 225 -39.27 26.98 85.70
CA HIS A 225 -38.05 27.67 85.25
C HIS A 225 -36.87 26.68 85.07
N LYS A 226 -36.75 25.67 85.95
CA LYS A 226 -35.78 24.58 85.82
C LYS A 226 -36.02 23.74 84.56
N GLN A 227 -37.28 23.41 84.25
CA GLN A 227 -37.66 22.70 83.02
C GLN A 227 -37.38 23.53 81.77
N GLU A 228 -37.77 24.81 81.74
CA GLU A 228 -37.50 25.74 80.63
C GLU A 228 -35.99 25.86 80.35
N LEU A 229 -35.14 25.89 81.39
CA LEU A 229 -33.68 25.86 81.25
C LEU A 229 -33.13 24.52 80.76
N GLU A 230 -33.83 23.40 80.96
CA GLU A 230 -33.48 22.08 80.44
C GLU A 230 -33.90 21.95 78.97
N ASP A 231 -35.12 22.38 78.63
CA ASP A 231 -35.65 22.41 77.27
C ASP A 231 -34.81 23.31 76.35
N MET A 232 -34.38 24.48 76.85
CA MET A 232 -33.44 25.36 76.13
C MET A 232 -32.06 24.72 75.91
N ARG A 233 -31.54 23.96 76.88
CA ARG A 233 -30.27 23.22 76.70
C ARG A 233 -30.43 22.08 75.69
N LYS A 234 -31.54 21.34 75.76
CA LYS A 234 -31.88 20.27 74.83
C LYS A 234 -32.02 20.79 73.39
N ALA A 235 -32.78 21.87 73.19
CA ALA A 235 -32.92 22.52 71.88
C ALA A 235 -31.56 23.04 71.35
N GLY A 236 -30.70 23.57 72.22
CA GLY A 236 -29.33 23.95 71.87
C GLY A 236 -28.47 22.78 71.41
N HIS A 237 -28.55 21.63 72.07
CA HIS A 237 -27.86 20.40 71.66
C HIS A 237 -28.42 19.82 70.35
N GLU A 238 -29.74 19.83 70.16
CA GLU A 238 -30.39 19.41 68.92
C GLU A 238 -29.96 20.28 67.72
N ALA A 239 -29.95 21.61 67.90
CA ALA A 239 -29.47 22.55 66.88
C ALA A 239 -27.97 22.34 66.54
N LEU A 240 -27.13 22.12 67.55
CA LEU A 240 -25.71 21.80 67.33
C LEU A 240 -25.51 20.47 66.59
N SER A 241 -26.33 19.45 66.88
CA SER A 241 -26.27 18.17 66.15
C SER A 241 -26.61 18.37 64.67
N ILE A 242 -27.68 19.12 64.37
CA ILE A 242 -28.09 19.43 62.99
C ILE A 242 -26.96 20.13 62.24
N ILE A 243 -26.37 21.19 62.80
CA ILE A 243 -25.25 21.93 62.18
C ILE A 243 -24.05 21.02 61.94
N VAL A 244 -23.72 20.14 62.89
CA VAL A 244 -22.60 19.20 62.76
C VAL A 244 -22.87 18.14 61.67
N ASP A 245 -24.10 17.64 61.56
CA ASP A 245 -24.47 16.63 60.57
C ASP A 245 -24.64 17.22 59.15
N GLU A 246 -25.15 18.45 59.03
CA GLU A 246 -25.11 19.23 57.78
C GLU A 246 -23.67 19.48 57.32
N TYR A 247 -22.78 19.88 58.23
CA TYR A 247 -21.37 20.10 57.89
C TYR A 247 -20.65 18.80 57.47
N LYS A 248 -20.93 17.67 58.13
CA LYS A 248 -20.46 16.34 57.68
C LYS A 248 -20.96 16.01 56.27
N ALA A 249 -22.25 16.21 56.00
CA ALA A 249 -22.86 15.92 54.70
C ALA A 249 -22.28 16.81 53.59
N LEU A 250 -22.09 18.11 53.85
CA LEU A 250 -21.42 19.04 52.93
C LEU A 250 -19.98 18.60 52.65
N LEU A 251 -19.20 18.28 53.68
CA LEU A 251 -17.82 17.81 53.52
C LEU A 251 -17.75 16.50 52.71
N GLN A 252 -18.60 15.51 53.02
CA GLN A 252 -18.71 14.27 52.26
C GLN A 252 -19.10 14.50 50.79
N SER A 253 -20.06 15.38 50.53
CA SER A 253 -20.49 15.72 49.16
C SER A 253 -19.40 16.43 48.36
N SER A 254 -18.65 17.33 48.98
CA SER A 254 -17.52 18.06 48.37
C SER A 254 -16.36 17.12 48.03
N VAL A 255 -15.94 16.28 48.99
CA VAL A 255 -14.89 15.26 48.76
C VAL A 255 -15.32 14.28 47.67
N LYS A 256 -16.57 13.81 47.69
CA LYS A 256 -17.10 12.95 46.62
C LYS A 256 -17.08 13.66 45.27
N GLN A 257 -17.54 14.91 45.18
CA GLN A 257 -17.56 15.66 43.92
C GLN A 257 -16.15 15.86 43.34
N GLN A 258 -15.13 16.03 44.19
CA GLN A 258 -13.73 16.07 43.76
C GLN A 258 -13.24 14.71 43.24
N LEU A 259 -13.53 13.62 43.96
CA LEU A 259 -13.19 12.26 43.52
C LEU A 259 -13.88 11.89 42.20
N ASP A 260 -15.20 12.10 42.11
CA ASP A 260 -16.03 11.91 40.90
C ASP A 260 -15.53 12.76 39.71
N ALA A 261 -14.82 13.87 39.93
CA ALA A 261 -14.24 14.72 38.89
C ALA A 261 -12.84 14.23 38.47
N ILE A 262 -12.00 13.85 39.44
CA ILE A 262 -10.67 13.28 39.22
C ILE A 262 -10.77 11.92 38.50
N GLU A 263 -11.71 11.07 38.89
CA GLU A 263 -12.00 9.79 38.23
C GLU A 263 -12.37 10.00 36.75
N LYS A 264 -13.25 10.97 36.45
CA LYS A 264 -13.61 11.31 35.05
C LYS A 264 -12.43 11.85 34.24
N GLN A 265 -11.51 12.59 34.87
CA GLN A 265 -10.27 13.04 34.21
C GLN A 265 -9.36 11.86 33.89
N TYR A 266 -9.16 10.92 34.83
CA TYR A 266 -8.36 9.72 34.58
C TYR A 266 -9.00 8.78 33.55
N MET A 267 -10.31 8.52 33.62
CA MET A 267 -11.02 7.74 32.60
C MET A 267 -10.84 8.38 31.22
N SER A 268 -11.07 9.68 31.07
CA SER A 268 -10.90 10.36 29.79
C SER A 268 -9.45 10.41 29.29
N ALA A 269 -8.45 10.37 30.18
CA ALA A 269 -7.05 10.25 29.80
C ALA A 269 -6.70 8.84 29.31
N ILE A 270 -7.18 7.80 30.02
CA ILE A 270 -7.00 6.39 29.66
C ILE A 270 -7.72 6.08 28.34
N GLU A 271 -8.95 6.55 28.15
CA GLU A 271 -9.71 6.45 26.89
C GLU A 271 -8.93 7.06 25.72
N LYS A 272 -8.42 8.29 25.87
CA LYS A 272 -7.61 8.95 24.82
C LYS A 272 -6.32 8.20 24.51
N GLN A 273 -5.72 7.53 25.49
CA GLN A 273 -4.54 6.69 25.26
C GLN A 273 -4.91 5.39 24.55
N ALA A 274 -6.02 4.74 24.93
CA ALA A 274 -6.52 3.54 24.27
C ALA A 274 -6.84 3.80 22.79
N HIS A 275 -7.60 4.85 22.47
CA HIS A 275 -7.90 5.24 21.10
C HIS A 275 -6.62 5.49 20.26
N ARG A 276 -5.60 6.17 20.82
CA ARG A 276 -4.31 6.36 20.13
C ARG A 276 -3.56 5.05 19.87
N CYS A 277 -3.66 4.08 20.79
CA CYS A 277 -3.08 2.75 20.60
C CYS A 277 -3.84 1.95 19.53
N GLU A 278 -5.17 2.05 19.48
CA GLU A 278 -6.02 1.45 18.45
C GLU A 278 -5.77 2.09 17.06
N GLU A 279 -5.71 3.42 16.97
CA GLU A 279 -5.34 4.16 15.75
C GLU A 279 -3.97 3.73 15.23
N LEU A 280 -2.95 3.65 16.10
CA LEU A 280 -1.61 3.21 15.73
C LEU A 280 -1.60 1.73 15.27
N LEU A 281 -2.33 0.85 15.96
CA LEU A 281 -2.45 -0.56 15.60
C LEU A 281 -3.14 -0.73 14.24
N HIS A 282 -4.24 -0.01 14.00
CA HIS A 282 -4.94 0.00 12.71
C HIS A 282 -4.07 0.57 11.58
N ALA A 283 -3.32 1.65 11.83
CA ALA A 283 -2.40 2.22 10.84
C ALA A 283 -1.26 1.24 10.46
N GLN A 284 -0.69 0.54 11.44
CA GLN A 284 0.33 -0.50 11.17
C GLN A 284 -0.26 -1.72 10.45
N HIS A 285 -1.48 -2.14 10.82
CA HIS A 285 -2.17 -3.25 10.15
C HIS A 285 -2.51 -2.92 8.69
N GLN A 286 -3.07 -1.74 8.44
CA GLN A 286 -3.39 -1.24 7.09
C GLN A 286 -2.13 -1.15 6.22
N ARG A 287 -1.05 -0.57 6.75
CA ARG A 287 0.25 -0.50 6.06
C ARG A 287 0.83 -1.89 5.75
N LEU A 288 0.67 -2.86 6.65
CA LEU A 288 1.12 -4.23 6.42
C LEU A 288 0.31 -4.91 5.29
N LEU A 289 -1.01 -4.68 5.22
CA LEU A 289 -1.83 -5.17 4.11
C LEU A 289 -1.39 -4.56 2.77
N GLU A 290 -1.17 -3.24 2.72
CA GLU A 290 -0.71 -2.52 1.52
C GLU A 290 0.66 -3.01 1.03
N VAL A 291 1.61 -3.25 1.93
CA VAL A 291 2.92 -3.86 1.58
C VAL A 291 2.73 -5.29 1.07
N LEU A 292 1.94 -6.12 1.77
CA LEU A 292 1.71 -7.51 1.34
C LEU A 292 1.01 -7.61 -0.01
N ASP A 293 0.08 -6.71 -0.34
CA ASP A 293 -0.60 -6.72 -1.63
C ASP A 293 0.30 -6.17 -2.76
N THR A 294 1.05 -5.09 -2.52
CA THR A 294 2.04 -4.60 -3.50
C THR A 294 3.17 -5.60 -3.76
N GLU A 295 3.64 -6.35 -2.74
CA GLU A 295 4.58 -7.45 -2.94
C GLU A 295 3.97 -8.62 -3.72
N LYS A 296 2.69 -8.96 -3.50
CA LYS A 296 1.98 -9.99 -4.29
C LYS A 296 1.87 -9.59 -5.76
N GLU A 297 1.53 -8.34 -6.06
CA GLU A 297 1.47 -7.89 -7.46
C GLU A 297 2.86 -7.89 -8.11
N LEU A 298 3.88 -7.35 -7.45
CA LEU A 298 5.26 -7.35 -7.94
C LEU A 298 5.79 -8.78 -8.21
N LEU A 299 5.39 -9.76 -7.38
CA LEU A 299 5.73 -11.18 -7.60
C LEU A 299 4.90 -11.79 -8.74
N ARG A 300 3.62 -11.46 -8.88
CA ARG A 300 2.77 -11.89 -10.01
C ARG A 300 3.29 -11.36 -11.34
N GLU A 301 3.65 -10.08 -11.40
CA GLU A 301 4.27 -9.44 -12.56
C GLU A 301 5.58 -10.14 -12.95
N LYS A 302 6.52 -10.30 -12.01
CA LYS A 302 7.80 -11.00 -12.26
C LYS A 302 7.62 -12.44 -12.75
N ILE A 303 6.62 -13.17 -12.24
CA ILE A 303 6.30 -14.52 -12.71
C ILE A 303 5.75 -14.49 -14.14
N GLN A 304 4.90 -13.52 -14.48
CA GLN A 304 4.41 -13.34 -15.85
C GLN A 304 5.53 -12.92 -16.82
N GLU A 305 6.41 -12.00 -16.41
CA GLU A 305 7.58 -11.57 -17.19
C GLU A 305 8.53 -12.75 -17.45
N ALA A 306 8.90 -13.52 -16.43
CA ALA A 306 9.79 -14.67 -16.58
C ALA A 306 9.17 -15.77 -17.48
N LEU A 307 7.87 -16.01 -17.37
CA LEU A 307 7.16 -16.96 -18.24
C LEU A 307 7.09 -16.46 -19.69
N ALA A 308 6.85 -15.16 -19.90
CA ALA A 308 6.85 -14.55 -21.22
C ALA A 308 8.25 -14.56 -21.86
N GLN A 309 9.30 -14.27 -21.08
CA GLN A 309 10.70 -14.38 -21.50
C GLN A 309 11.03 -15.83 -21.91
N GLN A 310 10.75 -16.81 -21.05
CA GLN A 310 10.99 -18.23 -21.35
C GLN A 310 10.22 -18.68 -22.62
N SER A 311 8.97 -18.27 -22.79
CA SER A 311 8.17 -18.58 -23.98
C SER A 311 8.76 -17.97 -25.26
N GLN A 312 9.25 -16.73 -25.19
CA GLN A 312 9.91 -16.06 -26.31
C GLN A 312 11.29 -16.68 -26.62
N GLU A 313 12.09 -17.04 -25.61
CA GLU A 313 13.36 -17.77 -25.78
C GLU A 313 13.16 -19.14 -26.45
N GLN A 314 12.16 -19.91 -26.02
CA GLN A 314 11.80 -21.19 -26.64
C GLN A 314 11.38 -21.00 -28.10
N LYS A 315 10.54 -19.99 -28.38
CA LYS A 315 10.07 -19.65 -29.73
C LYS A 315 11.22 -19.20 -30.65
N GLU A 316 12.16 -18.39 -30.16
CA GLU A 316 13.36 -18.00 -30.91
C GLU A 316 14.31 -19.17 -31.15
N THR A 317 14.46 -20.06 -30.17
CA THR A 317 15.31 -21.26 -30.27
C THR A 317 14.75 -22.24 -31.30
N LEU A 318 13.44 -22.49 -31.27
CA LEU A 318 12.74 -23.26 -32.31
C LEU A 318 12.83 -22.58 -33.69
N GLY A 319 12.73 -21.24 -33.74
CA GLY A 319 12.93 -20.46 -34.97
C GLY A 319 14.32 -20.63 -35.57
N LYS A 320 15.37 -20.58 -34.75
CA LYS A 320 16.76 -20.83 -35.16
C LYS A 320 16.94 -22.25 -35.71
N TYR A 321 16.47 -23.27 -35.00
CA TYR A 321 16.54 -24.66 -35.49
C TYR A 321 15.77 -24.87 -36.80
N LEU A 322 14.58 -24.28 -36.95
CA LEU A 322 13.82 -24.37 -38.20
C LEU A 322 14.53 -23.65 -39.36
N GLN A 323 15.12 -22.47 -39.12
CA GLN A 323 15.88 -21.74 -40.12
C GLN A 323 17.16 -22.49 -40.54
N GLU A 324 17.88 -23.07 -39.58
CA GLU A 324 19.02 -23.94 -39.87
C GLU A 324 18.63 -25.15 -40.71
N GLU A 325 17.52 -25.82 -40.39
CA GLU A 325 17.09 -27.02 -41.11
C GLU A 325 16.61 -26.68 -42.54
N VAL A 326 15.90 -25.56 -42.71
CA VAL A 326 15.56 -25.03 -44.04
C VAL A 326 16.82 -24.69 -44.85
N GLN A 327 17.85 -24.12 -44.23
CA GLN A 327 19.11 -23.80 -44.91
C GLN A 327 19.92 -25.06 -45.26
N LYS A 328 20.02 -26.04 -44.35
CA LYS A 328 20.65 -27.35 -44.62
C LYS A 328 19.94 -28.08 -45.76
N ASN A 329 18.61 -28.16 -45.73
CA ASN A 329 17.80 -28.76 -46.79
C ASN A 329 18.04 -28.06 -48.14
N LYS A 330 18.02 -26.72 -48.16
CA LYS A 330 18.38 -25.92 -49.35
C LYS A 330 19.77 -26.25 -49.88
N GLU A 331 20.79 -26.35 -49.02
CA GLU A 331 22.16 -26.70 -49.42
C GLU A 331 22.29 -28.14 -49.93
N THR A 332 21.56 -29.10 -49.35
CA THR A 332 21.50 -30.47 -49.88
C THR A 332 20.80 -30.53 -51.24
N LEU A 333 19.72 -29.76 -51.44
CA LEU A 333 19.06 -29.66 -52.74
C LEU A 333 19.93 -28.96 -53.79
N GLU A 334 20.62 -27.86 -53.42
CA GLU A 334 21.56 -27.16 -54.32
C GLU A 334 22.80 -27.99 -54.66
N SER A 335 23.24 -28.90 -53.78
CA SER A 335 24.34 -29.83 -54.09
C SER A 335 23.86 -31.04 -54.90
N ALA A 336 22.68 -31.60 -54.62
CA ALA A 336 22.04 -32.63 -55.46
C ALA A 336 21.79 -32.12 -56.89
N VAL A 337 21.18 -30.94 -57.05
CA VAL A 337 20.94 -30.32 -58.37
C VAL A 337 22.26 -29.97 -59.10
N ARG A 338 23.36 -29.70 -58.38
CA ARG A 338 24.69 -29.57 -59.00
C ARG A 338 25.23 -30.93 -59.49
N LEU A 339 25.07 -31.99 -58.70
CA LEU A 339 25.47 -33.35 -59.08
C LEU A 339 24.65 -33.89 -60.26
N GLU A 340 23.34 -33.65 -60.29
CA GLU A 340 22.46 -33.96 -61.42
C GLU A 340 22.87 -33.18 -62.68
N LYS A 341 23.20 -31.89 -62.55
CA LYS A 341 23.72 -31.10 -63.68
C LYS A 341 25.07 -31.62 -64.19
N GLU A 342 25.97 -32.05 -63.32
CA GLU A 342 27.27 -32.59 -63.74
C GLU A 342 27.13 -33.96 -64.39
N THR A 343 26.35 -34.87 -63.79
CA THR A 343 26.05 -36.19 -64.40
C THR A 343 25.29 -36.06 -65.72
N MET A 344 24.39 -35.09 -65.86
CA MET A 344 23.74 -34.74 -67.13
C MET A 344 24.74 -34.24 -68.18
N LYS A 345 25.67 -33.34 -67.83
CA LYS A 345 26.76 -32.94 -68.75
C LYS A 345 27.58 -34.16 -69.17
N ASP A 346 27.97 -35.01 -68.22
CA ASP A 346 28.78 -36.21 -68.44
C ASP A 346 28.10 -37.21 -69.38
N VAL A 347 26.77 -37.33 -69.32
CA VAL A 347 25.99 -38.14 -70.25
C VAL A 347 25.94 -37.48 -71.64
N ILE A 348 25.77 -36.15 -71.70
CA ILE A 348 25.75 -35.39 -72.96
C ILE A 348 27.13 -35.43 -73.65
N THR A 349 28.24 -35.26 -72.93
CA THR A 349 29.59 -35.33 -73.52
C THR A 349 29.89 -36.73 -74.05
N LYS A 350 29.62 -37.78 -73.26
CA LYS A 350 29.78 -39.18 -73.71
C LYS A 350 28.92 -39.52 -74.92
N ALA A 351 27.70 -39.00 -74.99
CA ALA A 351 26.84 -39.15 -76.18
C ALA A 351 27.41 -38.41 -77.40
N VAL A 352 27.84 -37.16 -77.24
CA VAL A 352 28.49 -36.37 -78.31
C VAL A 352 29.83 -36.99 -78.75
N GLU A 353 30.56 -37.65 -77.85
CA GLU A 353 31.82 -38.31 -78.13
C GLU A 353 31.64 -39.63 -78.90
N GLU A 354 30.68 -40.50 -78.53
CA GLU A 354 30.38 -41.67 -79.35
C GLU A 354 29.74 -41.29 -80.69
N GLU A 355 28.94 -40.21 -80.77
CA GLU A 355 28.43 -39.69 -82.05
C GLU A 355 29.56 -39.13 -82.93
N ARG A 356 30.51 -38.37 -82.39
CA ARG A 356 31.71 -37.93 -83.13
C ARG A 356 32.52 -39.13 -83.62
N LYS A 357 32.67 -40.15 -82.79
CA LYS A 357 33.38 -41.41 -83.10
C LYS A 357 32.59 -42.26 -84.11
N ASN A 358 31.26 -42.20 -84.14
CA ASN A 358 30.42 -42.78 -85.19
C ASN A 358 30.59 -42.04 -86.52
N LEU A 359 30.56 -40.71 -86.50
CA LEU A 359 30.85 -39.86 -87.67
C LEU A 359 32.28 -40.10 -88.19
N GLU A 360 33.27 -40.29 -87.32
CA GLU A 360 34.64 -40.63 -87.74
C GLU A 360 34.74 -42.03 -88.37
N LYS A 361 34.03 -43.04 -87.83
CA LYS A 361 33.91 -44.36 -88.48
C LYS A 361 33.27 -44.24 -89.87
N VAL A 362 32.20 -43.46 -90.00
CA VAL A 362 31.51 -43.22 -91.28
C VAL A 362 32.44 -42.50 -92.26
N HIS A 363 33.09 -41.41 -91.87
CA HIS A 363 34.06 -40.70 -92.72
C HIS A 363 35.29 -41.55 -93.05
N ALA A 364 35.70 -42.50 -92.21
CA ALA A 364 36.72 -43.49 -92.56
C ALA A 364 36.21 -44.47 -93.63
N GLN A 365 34.99 -44.99 -93.47
CA GLN A 365 34.34 -45.85 -94.47
C GLN A 365 34.14 -45.13 -95.82
N GLU A 366 33.67 -43.88 -95.82
CA GLU A 366 33.55 -43.03 -97.01
C GLU A 366 34.91 -42.84 -97.70
N ARG A 367 35.98 -42.57 -96.94
CA ARG A 367 37.34 -42.41 -97.50
C ARG A 367 37.89 -43.71 -98.08
N GLU A 368 37.65 -44.86 -97.48
CA GLU A 368 38.06 -46.15 -98.06
C GLU A 368 37.20 -46.54 -99.28
N LEU A 369 35.89 -46.23 -99.28
CA LEU A 369 35.03 -46.38 -100.46
C LEU A 369 35.51 -45.49 -101.62
N TRP A 370 35.84 -44.23 -101.33
CA TRP A 370 36.36 -43.26 -102.31
C TRP A 370 37.74 -43.65 -102.84
N LYS A 371 38.66 -44.14 -101.99
CA LYS A 371 39.94 -44.72 -102.44
C LYS A 371 39.73 -45.96 -103.31
N ALA A 372 38.81 -46.84 -102.92
CA ALA A 372 38.51 -48.05 -103.68
C ALA A 372 37.82 -47.72 -105.02
N GLU A 373 37.08 -46.60 -105.10
CA GLU A 373 36.58 -46.03 -106.34
C GLU A 373 37.72 -45.46 -107.17
N HIS A 374 38.53 -44.55 -106.63
CA HIS A 374 39.68 -43.99 -107.34
C HIS A 374 40.67 -45.05 -107.84
N ALA A 375 40.90 -46.14 -107.10
CA ALA A 375 41.71 -47.27 -107.57
C ALA A 375 41.06 -48.02 -108.75
N ARG A 376 39.73 -48.23 -108.72
CA ARG A 376 38.96 -48.78 -109.85
C ARG A 376 38.92 -47.83 -111.05
N ASP A 377 39.02 -46.53 -110.82
CA ASP A 377 39.02 -45.51 -111.88
C ASP A 377 40.41 -45.36 -112.50
N GLU A 378 41.48 -45.41 -111.71
CA GLU A 378 42.86 -45.54 -112.18
C GLU A 378 43.08 -46.85 -112.94
N GLU A 379 42.51 -47.97 -112.48
CA GLU A 379 42.52 -49.26 -113.19
C GLU A 379 41.79 -49.16 -114.54
N ARG A 380 40.55 -48.63 -114.57
CA ARG A 380 39.81 -48.40 -115.83
C ARG A 380 40.54 -47.46 -116.78
N VAL A 381 41.23 -46.43 -116.28
CA VAL A 381 42.07 -45.53 -117.10
C VAL A 381 43.31 -46.25 -117.60
N ALA A 382 43.96 -47.10 -116.79
CA ALA A 382 45.11 -47.89 -117.21
C ALA A 382 44.73 -48.93 -118.28
N GLU A 383 43.59 -49.60 -118.14
CA GLU A 383 43.01 -50.47 -119.18
C GLU A 383 42.74 -49.70 -120.47
N ALA A 384 42.10 -48.53 -120.39
CA ALA A 384 41.81 -47.68 -121.55
C ALA A 384 43.09 -47.18 -122.25
N VAL A 385 44.12 -46.79 -121.48
CA VAL A 385 45.43 -46.37 -122.02
C VAL A 385 46.15 -47.57 -122.65
N GLN A 386 46.11 -48.76 -122.04
CA GLN A 386 46.71 -49.96 -122.61
C GLN A 386 46.00 -50.39 -123.90
N ALA A 387 44.67 -50.32 -123.93
CA ALA A 387 43.87 -50.56 -125.13
C ALA A 387 44.21 -49.54 -126.23
N ALA A 388 44.30 -48.25 -125.93
CA ALA A 388 44.68 -47.22 -126.89
C ALA A 388 46.11 -47.40 -127.43
N ILE A 389 47.07 -47.85 -126.60
CA ILE A 389 48.43 -48.21 -127.05
C ILE A 389 48.42 -49.43 -127.97
N GLN A 390 47.57 -50.43 -127.69
CA GLN A 390 47.41 -51.62 -128.54
C GLN A 390 46.72 -51.28 -129.86
N GLU A 391 45.66 -50.46 -129.84
CA GLU A 391 44.98 -49.92 -131.02
C GLU A 391 45.95 -49.08 -131.87
N GLN A 392 46.73 -48.19 -131.27
CA GLN A 392 47.76 -47.42 -131.99
C GLN A 392 48.83 -48.32 -132.62
N ARG A 393 49.17 -49.48 -132.01
CA ARG A 393 50.07 -50.49 -132.61
C ARG A 393 49.42 -51.23 -133.78
N VAL A 394 48.13 -51.54 -133.72
CA VAL A 394 47.38 -52.11 -134.86
C VAL A 394 47.30 -51.10 -136.00
N MET A 395 46.81 -49.89 -135.72
CA MET A 395 46.69 -48.80 -136.69
C MET A 395 48.02 -48.43 -137.36
N SER A 396 49.14 -48.45 -136.62
CA SER A 396 50.47 -48.22 -137.21
C SER A 396 51.00 -49.41 -138.01
N GLN A 397 50.73 -50.67 -137.62
CA GLN A 397 51.00 -51.83 -138.48
C GLN A 397 50.19 -51.78 -139.78
N GLU A 398 48.93 -51.34 -139.72
CA GLU A 398 48.06 -51.25 -140.90
C GLU A 398 48.45 -50.09 -141.82
N ALA A 399 48.83 -48.94 -141.25
CA ALA A 399 49.42 -47.83 -142.02
C ALA A 399 50.72 -48.24 -142.74
N VAL A 400 51.60 -49.01 -142.08
CA VAL A 400 52.83 -49.55 -142.72
C VAL A 400 52.50 -50.55 -143.83
N LYS A 401 51.52 -51.45 -143.63
CA LYS A 401 51.05 -52.37 -144.69
C LYS A 401 50.47 -51.61 -145.88
N ALA A 402 49.68 -50.57 -145.63
CA ALA A 402 49.09 -49.72 -146.67
C ALA A 402 50.17 -48.99 -147.49
N ALA A 403 51.21 -48.43 -146.84
CA ALA A 403 52.33 -47.78 -147.51
C ALA A 403 53.11 -48.73 -148.43
N ILE A 404 53.35 -49.98 -148.00
CA ILE A 404 54.04 -51.00 -148.81
C ILE A 404 53.21 -51.35 -150.06
N ILE A 405 51.89 -51.50 -149.92
CA ILE A 405 50.98 -51.79 -151.04
C ILE A 405 50.93 -50.61 -152.03
N GLU A 406 50.93 -49.36 -151.53
CA GLU A 406 50.94 -48.18 -152.41
C GLU A 406 52.25 -48.07 -153.21
N GLU A 407 53.40 -48.36 -152.57
CA GLU A 407 54.71 -48.29 -153.23
C GLU A 407 54.90 -49.38 -154.30
N GLN A 408 54.45 -50.61 -154.02
CA GLN A 408 54.40 -51.67 -155.04
C GLN A 408 53.56 -51.23 -156.26
N LYS A 409 52.40 -50.61 -156.01
CA LYS A 409 51.49 -50.11 -157.05
C LYS A 409 52.01 -48.89 -157.82
N ARG A 410 52.96 -48.12 -157.24
CA ARG A 410 53.74 -47.12 -157.98
C ARG A 410 54.77 -47.78 -158.91
N SER A 411 55.48 -48.80 -158.43
CA SER A 411 56.51 -49.51 -159.22
C SER A 411 55.95 -50.23 -160.44
N GLU A 412 54.76 -50.83 -160.33
CA GLU A 412 54.06 -51.54 -161.41
C GLU A 412 53.74 -50.60 -162.60
N LYS A 413 53.20 -49.40 -162.32
CA LYS A 413 52.93 -48.38 -163.35
C LYS A 413 54.20 -47.91 -164.07
N ALA A 414 55.30 -47.72 -163.34
CA ALA A 414 56.57 -47.31 -163.94
C ALA A 414 57.10 -48.35 -164.94
N MET A 415 56.89 -49.64 -164.66
CA MET A 415 57.23 -50.74 -165.56
C MET A 415 56.32 -50.76 -166.80
N GLU A 416 55.01 -50.59 -166.62
CA GLU A 416 54.03 -50.59 -167.72
C GLU A 416 54.29 -49.46 -168.72
N GLU A 417 54.65 -48.25 -168.27
CA GLU A 417 55.01 -47.16 -169.18
C GLU A 417 56.31 -47.42 -169.96
N ALA A 418 57.29 -48.13 -169.39
CA ALA A 418 58.54 -48.48 -170.07
C ALA A 418 58.30 -49.50 -171.21
N VAL A 419 57.43 -50.48 -170.97
CA VAL A 419 56.97 -51.45 -172.00
C VAL A 419 56.17 -50.74 -173.09
N LYS A 420 55.44 -49.67 -172.77
CA LYS A 420 54.67 -48.90 -173.75
C LYS A 420 55.55 -48.09 -174.71
N ARG A 421 56.54 -47.34 -174.19
CA ARG A 421 57.46 -46.53 -175.01
C ARG A 421 58.22 -47.36 -176.05
N THR A 422 58.81 -48.48 -175.62
CA THR A 422 59.54 -49.41 -176.51
C THR A 422 58.67 -50.04 -177.59
N ARG A 423 57.36 -50.16 -177.37
CA ARG A 423 56.40 -50.66 -178.37
C ARG A 423 56.07 -49.61 -179.43
N ASP A 424 55.92 -48.34 -179.03
CA ASP A 424 55.58 -47.25 -179.94
C ASP A 424 56.76 -46.88 -180.85
N GLU A 425 58.00 -46.87 -180.33
CA GLU A 425 59.25 -46.68 -181.10
C GLU A 425 59.42 -47.72 -182.22
N LEU A 426 59.07 -48.98 -181.96
CA LEU A 426 59.11 -50.06 -182.95
C LEU A 426 58.09 -49.85 -184.09
N VAL A 427 56.95 -49.20 -183.81
CA VAL A 427 55.93 -48.87 -184.81
C VAL A 427 56.36 -47.67 -185.67
N GLU A 428 57.02 -46.66 -185.10
CA GLU A 428 57.65 -45.57 -185.86
C GLU A 428 58.63 -46.12 -186.90
N TYR A 429 59.55 -47.00 -186.48
CA TYR A 429 60.55 -47.62 -187.35
C TYR A 429 59.93 -48.35 -188.55
N VAL A 430 58.85 -49.11 -188.33
CA VAL A 430 58.13 -49.84 -189.40
C VAL A 430 57.38 -48.89 -190.35
N ARG A 431 56.91 -47.73 -189.91
CA ARG A 431 56.29 -46.73 -190.80
C ARG A 431 57.33 -46.06 -191.69
N GLU A 432 58.48 -45.67 -191.14
CA GLU A 432 59.54 -45.00 -191.89
C GLU A 432 60.19 -45.92 -192.93
N GLN A 433 60.37 -47.21 -192.61
CA GLN A 433 60.84 -48.23 -193.56
C GLN A 433 59.95 -48.30 -194.81
N ARG A 434 58.62 -48.25 -194.65
CA ARG A 434 57.65 -48.26 -195.77
C ARG A 434 57.72 -46.99 -196.62
N ARG A 435 58.03 -45.83 -196.02
CA ARG A 435 58.14 -44.54 -196.71
C ARG A 435 59.30 -44.54 -197.71
N LEU A 436 60.45 -45.07 -197.32
CA LEU A 436 61.66 -45.16 -198.16
C LEU A 436 61.46 -46.09 -199.37
N ASP A 437 60.76 -47.21 -199.16
CA ASP A 437 60.40 -48.17 -200.21
C ASP A 437 59.52 -47.54 -201.30
N GLN A 438 58.57 -46.68 -200.91
CA GLN A 438 57.65 -46.02 -201.84
C GLN A 438 58.34 -44.94 -202.69
N VAL A 439 59.23 -44.15 -202.10
CA VAL A 439 60.05 -43.15 -202.83
C VAL A 439 60.96 -43.82 -203.88
N THR A 440 61.52 -44.99 -203.54
CA THR A 440 62.39 -45.76 -204.43
C THR A 440 61.66 -46.23 -205.70
N ARG A 441 60.37 -46.61 -205.58
CA ARG A 441 59.54 -47.05 -206.73
C ARG A 441 59.04 -45.90 -207.61
N GLN A 442 58.82 -44.70 -207.07
CA GLN A 442 58.52 -43.53 -207.91
C GLN A 442 59.71 -43.15 -208.79
N ARG A 443 60.93 -43.19 -208.23
CA ARG A 443 62.15 -42.77 -208.95
C ARG A 443 62.46 -43.63 -210.19
N SER A 444 62.09 -44.91 -210.20
CA SER A 444 62.23 -45.78 -211.38
C SER A 444 61.13 -45.56 -212.43
N LEU A 445 59.90 -45.24 -212.02
CA LEU A 445 58.79 -44.94 -212.95
C LEU A 445 59.04 -43.64 -213.73
N THR A 446 59.41 -42.56 -213.06
CA THR A 446 59.71 -41.27 -213.74
C THR A 446 60.91 -41.37 -214.69
N SER A 447 61.86 -42.29 -214.41
CA SER A 447 62.95 -42.59 -215.34
C SER A 447 62.46 -43.29 -216.62
N LEU A 448 61.33 -44.01 -216.58
CA LEU A 448 60.78 -44.73 -217.72
C LEU A 448 59.95 -43.81 -218.62
N GLU A 449 59.14 -42.93 -218.01
CA GLU A 449 58.32 -41.92 -218.71
C GLU A 449 59.18 -40.99 -219.59
N LEU A 450 60.33 -40.55 -219.07
CA LEU A 450 61.27 -39.69 -219.82
C LEU A 450 61.85 -40.37 -221.07
N PHE A 451 62.18 -41.66 -220.98
CA PHE A 451 62.66 -42.44 -222.14
C PHE A 451 61.58 -42.63 -223.20
N LEU A 452 60.33 -42.91 -222.79
CA LEU A 452 59.20 -43.09 -223.71
C LEU A 452 58.80 -41.78 -224.40
N SER A 453 58.86 -40.65 -223.69
CA SER A 453 58.60 -39.31 -224.23
C SER A 453 59.55 -38.93 -225.38
N CYS A 454 60.82 -39.33 -225.30
CA CYS A 454 61.80 -39.11 -226.37
C CYS A 454 61.46 -39.90 -227.66
N ALA A 455 61.07 -41.17 -227.52
CA ALA A 455 60.70 -42.00 -228.67
C ALA A 455 59.41 -41.52 -229.35
N GLN A 456 58.40 -41.11 -228.56
CA GLN A 456 57.11 -40.68 -229.09
C GLN A 456 57.22 -39.42 -229.97
N LYS A 457 58.09 -38.47 -229.60
CA LYS A 457 58.29 -37.24 -230.39
C LYS A 457 59.05 -37.45 -231.70
N GLN A 458 59.91 -38.48 -231.79
CA GLN A 458 60.56 -38.85 -233.07
C GLN A 458 59.54 -39.45 -234.06
N LEU A 459 58.55 -40.20 -233.58
CA LEU A 459 57.46 -40.74 -234.41
C LEU A 459 56.44 -39.67 -234.83
N SER A 460 56.17 -38.66 -233.98
CA SER A 460 55.33 -37.51 -234.34
C SER A 460 55.85 -36.69 -235.52
N ALA A 461 57.12 -36.85 -235.92
CA ALA A 461 57.73 -36.13 -237.03
C ALA A 461 57.54 -36.80 -238.41
N LEU A 462 56.82 -37.93 -238.50
CA LEU A 462 56.86 -38.82 -239.68
C LEU A 462 55.53 -39.18 -240.35
N ILE A 463 54.37 -38.88 -239.73
CA ILE A 463 53.06 -39.43 -240.17
C ILE A 463 51.99 -38.31 -240.33
N ALA A 464 52.44 -37.08 -240.61
CA ALA A 464 51.58 -35.99 -241.09
C ALA A 464 52.04 -35.60 -242.51
N THR A 465 51.39 -36.21 -243.50
CA THR A 465 51.49 -35.89 -244.94
C THR A 465 51.14 -34.42 -245.23
N GLU A 466 51.58 -33.78 -246.32
CA GLU A 466 51.86 -34.29 -247.69
C GLU A 466 53.11 -33.56 -248.32
N PRO A 467 53.36 -33.42 -249.66
CA PRO A 467 54.73 -33.48 -250.19
C PRO A 467 55.20 -32.16 -250.88
N VAL A 468 56.25 -32.26 -251.71
CA VAL A 468 56.79 -31.24 -252.65
C VAL A 468 57.57 -30.10 -251.96
N ASP A 469 58.85 -29.87 -252.25
CA ASP A 469 59.81 -30.63 -253.09
C ASP A 469 61.26 -30.27 -252.69
N ILE A 470 62.22 -31.09 -253.18
CA ILE A 470 63.60 -30.74 -253.66
C ILE A 470 64.36 -29.63 -252.87
N GLU A 471 65.52 -29.87 -252.28
CA GLU A 471 66.66 -30.71 -252.73
C GLU A 471 67.43 -31.37 -251.57
#